data_AF-A0A8T4LGI9-F1
#
_entry.id   AF-A0A8T4LGI9-F1
#
_cell.length_a   1.000
_cell.length_b   1.000
_cell.length_c   1.000
_cell.angle_alpha   90.00
_cell.angle_beta   90.00
_cell.angle_gamma   90.00
#
_symmetry.space_group_name_H-M   'P 1'
#
loop_
_entity.id
_entity.type
_entity.pdbx_description
1 polymer ?
#
loop_
_entity_poly.entity_id
_entity_poly.type
_entity_poly.pdbx_seq_one_letter_code
_entity_poly.pdbx_strand_id
1 'polypeptide(L)'
;MKYGKNYLQQLADYLKNNLKKGYTKESLKWALVNQGHSKLEVEKAIRLVDAELASEAPVLKTKPVITYNIEPVVENKKPFWKRFFGF
;
A
#
# COMPACT_ATOMS: atom_id res chain seq x y z
N MET A 1 -31.53 6.60 -18.02
CA MET A 1 -30.66 7.25 -19.04
C MET A 1 -29.23 6.74 -18.85
N LYS A 2 -28.66 6.01 -19.82
CA LYS A 2 -27.21 5.78 -19.82
C LYS A 2 -26.56 7.07 -20.29
N TYR A 3 -26.15 7.93 -19.35
CA TYR A 3 -25.37 9.12 -19.66
C TYR A 3 -24.09 8.64 -20.36
N GLY A 4 -23.87 9.12 -21.59
CA GLY A 4 -22.64 8.82 -22.33
C GLY A 4 -21.43 9.19 -21.47
N LYS A 5 -20.46 8.27 -21.34
CA LYS A 5 -19.28 8.51 -20.50
C LYS A 5 -18.55 9.76 -20.98
N ASN A 6 -18.20 10.64 -20.05
CA ASN A 6 -17.30 11.77 -20.32
C ASN A 6 -16.00 11.22 -20.92
N TYR A 7 -15.46 11.88 -21.94
CA TYR A 7 -14.24 11.46 -22.63
C TYR A 7 -13.06 11.21 -21.67
N LEU A 8 -12.90 12.05 -20.63
CA LEU A 8 -11.86 11.87 -19.63
C LEU A 8 -12.04 10.57 -18.82
N GLN A 9 -13.29 10.17 -18.60
CA GLN A 9 -13.64 8.94 -17.92
C GLN A 9 -13.40 7.71 -18.80
N GLN A 10 -13.58 7.84 -20.12
CA GLN A 10 -13.22 6.79 -21.08
C GLN A 10 -11.70 6.56 -21.10
N LEU A 11 -10.90 7.63 -21.08
CA LEU A 11 -9.43 7.52 -20.95
C LEU A 11 -9.03 6.88 -19.63
N ALA A 12 -9.66 7.27 -18.52
CA ALA A 12 -9.41 6.67 -17.22
C ALA A 12 -9.74 5.17 -17.18
N ASP A 13 -10.88 4.77 -17.74
CA ASP A 13 -11.27 3.36 -17.85
C ASP A 13 -10.28 2.55 -18.71
N TYR A 14 -9.84 3.12 -19.84
CA TYR A 14 -8.83 2.50 -20.69
C TYR A 14 -7.51 2.31 -19.93
N LEU A 15 -7.04 3.35 -19.24
CA LEU A 15 -5.83 3.30 -18.42
C LEU A 15 -5.96 2.24 -17.33
N LYS A 16 -7.04 2.27 -16.53
CA LYS A 16 -7.29 1.31 -15.43
C LYS A 16 -7.28 -0.13 -15.92
N ASN A 17 -7.95 -0.42 -17.04
CA ASN A 17 -8.00 -1.76 -17.62
C ASN A 17 -6.63 -2.24 -18.12
N ASN A 18 -5.78 -1.36 -18.64
CA ASN A 18 -4.45 -1.74 -19.10
C ASN A 18 -3.43 -1.80 -17.95
N LEU A 19 -3.56 -0.98 -16.92
CA LEU A 19 -2.76 -1.14 -15.69
C LEU A 19 -3.01 -2.50 -15.05
N LYS A 20 -4.26 -2.98 -15.02
CA LYS A 20 -4.60 -4.34 -14.55
C LYS A 20 -3.96 -5.46 -15.39
N LYS A 21 -3.63 -5.19 -16.65
CA LYS A 21 -2.92 -6.12 -17.54
C LYS A 21 -1.40 -6.06 -17.37
N GLY A 22 -0.88 -5.17 -16.53
CA GLY A 22 0.55 -5.03 -16.26
C GLY A 22 1.29 -4.01 -17.13
N TYR A 23 0.58 -3.21 -17.95
CA TYR A 23 1.22 -2.11 -18.66
C TYR A 23 1.67 -1.00 -17.70
N THR A 24 2.75 -0.30 -18.04
CA THR A 24 3.21 0.83 -17.25
C THR A 24 2.43 2.11 -17.57
N LYS A 25 2.31 3.02 -16.58
CA LYS A 25 1.69 4.33 -16.79
C LYS A 25 2.37 5.12 -17.91
N GLU A 26 3.69 5.04 -18.00
CA GLU A 26 4.47 5.76 -19.01
C GLU A 26 4.25 5.21 -20.42
N SER A 27 4.26 3.88 -20.60
CA SER A 27 3.96 3.29 -21.92
C SER A 27 2.56 3.64 -22.40
N LEU A 28 1.57 3.64 -21.51
CA LEU A 28 0.19 3.99 -21.86
C LEU A 28 0.04 5.48 -22.18
N LYS A 29 0.75 6.34 -21.44
CA LYS A 29 0.79 7.78 -21.70
C LYS A 29 1.26 8.05 -23.12
N TRP A 30 2.41 7.49 -23.51
CA TRP A 30 2.97 7.69 -24.84
C TRP A 30 2.12 7.04 -25.93
N ALA A 31 1.55 5.85 -25.69
CA ALA A 31 0.64 5.21 -26.64
C ALA A 31 -0.58 6.09 -26.96
N LEU A 32 -1.23 6.67 -25.93
CA LEU A 32 -2.39 7.54 -26.12
C LEU A 32 -2.02 8.87 -26.80
N VAL A 33 -0.88 9.46 -26.44
CA VAL A 33 -0.39 10.69 -27.11
C VAL A 33 -0.09 10.41 -28.59
N ASN A 34 0.55 9.28 -28.91
CA ASN A 34 0.85 8.89 -30.29
C ASN A 34 -0.42 8.56 -31.10
N GLN A 35 -1.50 8.13 -30.44
CA GLN A 35 -2.82 7.95 -31.06
C GLN A 35 -3.55 9.27 -31.34
N GLY A 36 -3.00 10.41 -30.88
CA GLY A 36 -3.55 11.74 -31.13
C GLY A 36 -4.34 12.33 -29.94
N HIS A 37 -4.35 11.68 -28.78
CA HIS A 37 -4.97 12.25 -27.59
C HIS A 37 -4.13 13.40 -27.03
N SER A 38 -4.79 14.44 -26.51
CA SER A 38 -4.10 15.56 -25.88
C SER A 38 -3.30 15.08 -24.67
N LYS A 39 -2.00 15.43 -24.62
CA LYS A 39 -1.12 15.13 -23.49
C LYS A 39 -1.71 15.58 -22.15
N LEU A 40 -2.35 16.75 -22.12
CA LEU A 40 -2.99 17.29 -20.91
C LEU A 40 -4.17 16.44 -20.44
N GLU A 41 -4.98 15.92 -21.37
CA GLU A 41 -6.13 15.08 -21.04
C GLU A 41 -5.68 13.70 -20.54
N VAL A 42 -4.67 13.12 -21.19
CA VAL A 42 -4.05 11.86 -20.76
C VAL A 42 -3.47 12.00 -19.36
N GLU A 43 -2.76 13.09 -19.07
CA GLU A 43 -2.21 13.34 -17.73
C GLU A 43 -3.29 13.53 -16.67
N LYS A 44 -4.40 14.23 -16.99
CA LYS A 44 -5.54 14.34 -16.08
C LYS A 44 -6.19 12.98 -15.81
N ALA A 45 -6.35 12.16 -16.83
CA ALA A 45 -6.92 10.82 -16.68
C ALA A 45 -6.02 9.92 -15.82
N ILE A 46 -4.69 9.99 -15.98
CA ILE A 46 -3.74 9.27 -15.11
C ILE A 46 -3.90 9.68 -13.64
N ARG A 47 -3.98 10.99 -13.35
CA ARG A 47 -4.19 11.48 -11.98
C ARG A 47 -5.50 10.99 -11.38
N LEU A 48 -6.56 10.95 -12.17
CA LEU A 48 -7.86 10.44 -11.73
C LEU A 48 -7.78 8.95 -11.38
N VAL A 49 -7.13 8.15 -12.23
CA VAL A 49 -6.91 6.71 -11.96
C VAL A 49 -6.05 6.50 -10.72
N ASP A 50 -4.99 7.28 -10.53
CA ASP A 50 -4.14 7.20 -9.34
C ASP A 50 -4.94 7.52 -8.06
N ALA A 51 -5.82 8.52 -8.10
CA ALA A 51 -6.69 8.86 -6.97
C ALA A 51 -7.70 7.74 -6.65
N GLU A 52 -8.31 7.14 -7.68
CA GLU A 52 -9.21 6.00 -7.50
C GLU A 52 -8.49 4.79 -6.90
N LEU A 53 -7.33 4.42 -7.44
CA LEU A 53 -6.56 3.28 -6.95
C LEU A 53 -6.06 3.49 -5.52
N ALA A 54 -5.66 4.72 -5.19
CA ALA A 54 -5.31 5.08 -3.81
C ALA A 54 -6.51 4.94 -2.87
N SER A 55 -7.72 5.28 -3.32
CA SER A 55 -8.95 5.12 -2.52
C SER A 55 -9.39 3.66 -2.37
N GLU A 56 -9.11 2.81 -3.36
CA GLU A 56 -9.40 1.37 -3.35
C GLU A 56 -8.36 0.57 -2.55
N ALA A 57 -7.21 1.15 -2.22
CA ALA A 57 -6.15 0.46 -1.51
C ALA A 57 -6.66 -0.07 -0.14
N PRO A 58 -6.47 -1.36 0.16
CA PRO A 58 -6.97 -1.92 1.40
C PRO A 58 -6.29 -1.26 2.59
N VAL A 59 -7.08 -0.71 3.52
CA VAL A 59 -6.56 -0.26 4.82
C VAL A 59 -5.97 -1.49 5.52
N LEU A 60 -4.65 -1.53 5.67
CA LEU A 60 -3.93 -2.61 6.35
C LEU A 60 -4.34 -2.59 7.84
N LYS A 61 -5.41 -3.32 8.18
CA LYS A 61 -5.84 -3.53 9.57
C LYS A 61 -4.93 -4.55 10.24
N THR A 62 -3.69 -4.18 10.54
CA THR A 62 -2.82 -5.01 11.37
C THR A 62 -3.07 -4.68 12.84
N LYS A 63 -3.35 -5.70 13.67
CA LYS A 63 -3.32 -5.52 15.12
C LYS A 63 -1.88 -5.17 15.54
N PRO A 64 -1.67 -4.22 16.46
CA PRO A 64 -0.34 -4.00 17.01
C PRO A 64 0.09 -5.27 17.76
N VAL A 65 1.20 -5.86 17.34
CA VAL A 65 1.83 -6.97 18.07
C VAL A 65 2.71 -6.34 19.14
N ILE A 66 2.26 -6.40 20.39
CA ILE A 66 3.06 -5.92 21.55
C ILE A 66 4.01 -7.05 21.94
N THR A 67 5.31 -6.89 21.67
CA THR A 67 6.35 -7.81 22.13
C THR A 67 6.87 -7.36 23.50
N TYR A 68 6.67 -8.17 24.54
CA TYR A 68 7.28 -7.96 25.85
C TYR A 68 8.61 -8.72 25.90
N ASN A 69 9.72 -8.01 26.04
CA ASN A 69 11.01 -8.62 26.32
C ASN A 69 11.17 -8.64 27.85
N ILE A 70 10.95 -9.81 28.46
CA ILE A 70 11.06 -9.96 29.92
C ILE A 70 12.53 -10.28 30.21
N GLU A 71 13.27 -9.31 30.74
CA GLU A 71 14.63 -9.57 31.22
C GLU A 71 14.55 -10.53 32.43
N PRO A 72 15.34 -11.62 32.46
CA PRO A 72 15.33 -12.52 33.60
C PRO A 72 15.87 -11.80 34.83
N VAL A 73 15.01 -11.53 35.80
CA VAL A 73 15.42 -11.08 37.13
C VAL A 73 16.19 -12.23 37.78
N VAL A 74 17.51 -12.14 37.78
CA VAL A 74 18.40 -13.08 38.47
C VAL A 74 18.21 -12.87 39.98
N GLU A 75 17.23 -13.57 40.56
CA GLU A 75 17.12 -13.67 42.01
C GLU A 75 18.31 -14.47 42.54
N ASN A 76 19.26 -13.77 43.15
CA ASN A 76 20.39 -14.34 43.86
C ASN A 76 19.88 -15.05 45.14
N LYS A 77 19.34 -16.26 45.00
CA LYS A 77 18.93 -17.08 46.16
C LYS A 77 20.20 -17.54 46.86
N LYS A 78 20.36 -17.16 48.13
CA LYS A 78 21.48 -17.60 48.97
C LYS A 78 21.52 -19.14 48.96
N PRO A 79 22.68 -19.76 48.70
CA PRO A 79 22.79 -21.20 48.68
C PRO A 79 22.41 -21.77 50.05
N PHE A 80 21.62 -22.84 50.04
CA PHE A 80 21.06 -23.51 51.21
C PHE A 80 22.10 -23.81 52.30
N TRP A 81 23.34 -24.11 51.89
CA TRP A 81 24.50 -24.34 52.75
C TRP A 81 24.86 -23.16 53.67
N LYS A 82 24.55 -21.92 53.26
CA LYS A 82 24.81 -20.71 54.08
C LYS A 82 23.92 -20.66 55.34
N ARG A 83 22.87 -21.48 55.41
CA ARG A 83 21.97 -21.60 56.56
C ARG A 83 22.37 -22.74 57.52
N PHE A 84 23.32 -23.59 57.13
CA PHE A 84 23.76 -24.75 57.91
C PHE A 84 25.24 -24.71 58.33
N PHE A 85 26.10 -23.93 57.66
CA PHE A 85 27.53 -23.83 57.98
C PHE A 85 28.02 -22.40 58.26
N GLY A 86 27.10 -21.47 58.56
CA GLY A 86 27.46 -20.17 59.12
C GLY A 86 27.78 -20.35 60.59
N PHE A 87 29.07 -20.36 60.93
CA PHE A 87 29.54 -20.21 62.31
C PHE A 87 28.96 -18.95 62.96
#